data_AF-A0A2E4GFS8-F1
#
_entry.id   AF-A0A2E4GFS8-F1
#
_cell.length_a   1.000
_cell.length_b   1.000
_cell.length_c   1.000
_cell.angle_alpha   90.00
_cell.angle_beta   90.00
_cell.angle_gamma   90.00
#
_symmetry.space_group_name_H-M   'P 1'
#
loop_
_entity.id
_entity.type
_entity.pdbx_description
1 polymer ?
#
loop_
_entity_poly.entity_id
_entity_poly.type
_entity_poly.pdbx_seq_one_letter_code
_entity_poly.pdbx_strand_id
1 'polypeptide(L)'
;MEKWVRSLGVFTWWVRLIIATNIVLIYPILNSHGYDFDKQTPNSASRILQEAITVSGLKEDLAKDIGKQCEYEEICVARKIAEVLGEYSNVIAVNSRSIDERRLAKINPSIKNIYTQHGSIKTIQLDRFGRKAEWEVAKALKGFKTVIIDLRENVGGDLSRMIRVAALFIGPKKNAFIIKSHNYNESIDIPTPIYYLDNQEIILIISRKTASSAELFSILLRRYAQAKLVGEKTQGKNELLKVVPVNNRFRISLPAGEFLIFGEDISDGVLPD
;
A
#
# COMPACT_ATOMS: atom_id res chain seq x y z
N MET A 1 56.44 -38.38 0.20
CA MET A 1 56.45 -39.72 -0.40
C MET A 1 55.14 -40.40 -0.04
N GLU A 2 54.37 -40.75 -1.07
CA GLU A 2 53.39 -41.85 -1.14
C GLU A 2 52.18 -41.81 -0.18
N LYS A 3 50.95 -42.22 -0.54
CA LYS A 3 50.20 -42.57 -1.75
C LYS A 3 48.76 -42.74 -1.21
N TRP A 4 47.71 -42.22 -1.86
CA TRP A 4 46.74 -43.00 -2.66
C TRP A 4 46.23 -44.29 -1.99
N VAL A 5 44.97 -44.74 -1.96
CA VAL A 5 43.62 -44.30 -2.38
C VAL A 5 42.72 -45.55 -2.20
N ARG A 6 41.40 -45.39 -1.92
CA ARG A 6 40.29 -46.39 -2.10
C ARG A 6 40.27 -47.61 -1.13
N SER A 7 39.15 -48.18 -0.70
CA SER A 7 37.73 -48.17 -1.12
C SER A 7 36.82 -48.86 -0.08
N LEU A 8 35.49 -48.79 -0.32
CA LEU A 8 34.39 -49.63 0.20
C LEU A 8 34.00 -49.35 1.67
N GLY A 9 32.74 -49.21 2.06
CA GLY A 9 31.46 -49.36 1.40
C GLY A 9 30.39 -49.45 2.50
N VAL A 10 29.31 -48.68 2.34
CA VAL A 10 27.97 -48.88 2.94
C VAL A 10 27.88 -48.89 4.47
N PHE A 11 27.36 -47.79 5.06
CA PHE A 11 26.40 -47.87 6.17
C PHE A 11 25.57 -46.57 6.27
N THR A 12 24.27 -46.70 5.98
CA THR A 12 23.10 -45.94 6.51
C THR A 12 23.13 -44.40 6.44
N TRP A 13 22.51 -43.77 5.43
CA TRP A 13 21.11 -43.29 5.37
C TRP A 13 20.66 -42.35 6.53
N TRP A 14 20.09 -41.21 6.11
CA TRP A 14 19.34 -40.16 6.86
C TRP A 14 20.10 -38.92 7.36
N VAL A 15 20.35 -37.97 6.45
CA VAL A 15 20.24 -36.53 6.79
C VAL A 15 19.56 -35.80 5.63
N ARG A 16 18.58 -34.96 5.99
CA ARG A 16 17.85 -33.93 5.20
C ARG A 16 16.47 -34.29 4.67
N LEU A 17 15.51 -34.37 5.59
CA LEU A 17 14.15 -33.89 5.35
C LEU A 17 13.42 -33.57 6.66
N ILE A 18 13.49 -32.32 7.16
CA ILE A 18 12.40 -31.72 7.97
C ILE A 18 12.35 -30.23 7.65
N ILE A 19 11.51 -29.90 6.67
CA ILE A 19 10.85 -28.60 6.54
C ILE A 19 9.53 -28.72 7.28
N ALA A 20 9.11 -27.62 7.92
CA ALA A 20 7.82 -27.39 8.57
C ALA A 20 7.60 -28.13 9.90
N THR A 21 7.48 -27.35 10.97
CA THR A 21 6.25 -27.18 11.77
C THR A 21 6.62 -26.50 13.08
N ASN A 22 6.33 -25.21 13.20
CA ASN A 22 6.23 -24.53 14.49
C ASN A 22 5.21 -23.40 14.36
N ILE A 23 3.94 -23.76 14.16
CA ILE A 23 2.82 -23.00 14.73
C ILE A 23 1.82 -24.05 15.22
N VAL A 24 1.75 -24.15 16.53
CA VAL A 24 0.82 -24.96 17.30
C VAL A 24 -0.60 -24.51 16.98
N LEU A 25 -1.40 -25.44 16.49
CA LEU A 25 -2.85 -25.36 16.42
C LEU A 25 -3.41 -25.24 17.85
N ILE A 26 -4.00 -24.09 18.17
CA ILE A 26 -4.99 -23.97 19.26
C ILE A 26 -6.30 -23.49 18.60
N TYR A 27 -7.09 -24.46 18.14
CA TYR A 27 -8.55 -24.44 18.25
C TYR A 27 -8.86 -25.42 19.39
N PRO A 28 -9.80 -25.15 20.32
CA PRO A 28 -11.20 -24.89 19.97
C PRO A 28 -11.99 -23.97 20.93
N ILE A 29 -13.30 -23.87 20.65
CA ILE A 29 -14.43 -23.45 21.52
C ILE A 29 -14.77 -21.95 21.50
N LEU A 30 -15.51 -21.54 20.46
CA LEU A 30 -16.68 -20.69 20.60
C LEU A 30 -17.69 -21.15 19.54
N ASN A 31 -18.36 -22.27 19.82
CA ASN A 31 -19.52 -22.72 19.07
C ASN A 31 -20.62 -23.03 20.09
N SER A 32 -21.32 -21.99 20.52
CA SER A 32 -22.60 -22.09 21.22
C SER A 32 -23.36 -20.76 21.17
N HIS A 33 -23.62 -20.25 19.97
CA HIS A 33 -24.86 -19.54 19.66
C HIS A 33 -25.10 -19.70 18.16
N GLY A 34 -26.15 -20.45 17.82
CA GLY A 34 -26.48 -20.80 16.45
C GLY A 34 -26.71 -19.57 15.60
N TYR A 35 -25.89 -19.41 14.56
CA TYR A 35 -26.30 -18.76 13.34
C TYR A 35 -25.87 -19.67 12.20
N ASP A 36 -26.85 -20.38 11.66
CA ASP A 36 -26.70 -21.33 10.57
C ASP A 36 -26.36 -20.57 9.28
N PHE A 37 -25.07 -20.49 8.98
CA PHE A 37 -24.48 -19.89 7.78
C PHE A 37 -24.23 -20.96 6.71
N ASP A 38 -25.10 -21.95 6.55
CA ASP A 38 -24.83 -23.01 5.58
C ASP A 38 -25.38 -22.66 4.17
N LYS A 39 -24.45 -22.66 3.20
CA LYS A 39 -24.63 -22.97 1.77
C LYS A 39 -25.20 -21.89 0.83
N GLN A 40 -24.39 -20.86 0.58
CA GLN A 40 -24.23 -20.25 -0.74
C GLN A 40 -22.91 -19.48 -0.73
N THR A 41 -22.12 -19.53 -1.80
CA THR A 41 -21.10 -18.48 -2.04
C THR A 41 -21.77 -17.14 -1.77
N PRO A 42 -21.25 -16.27 -0.87
CA PRO A 42 -21.95 -15.05 -0.51
C PRO A 42 -22.35 -14.34 -1.79
N ASN A 43 -23.63 -14.03 -1.95
CA ASN A 43 -24.04 -13.11 -3.01
C ASN A 43 -23.17 -11.83 -2.88
N SER A 44 -22.85 -11.18 -4.00
CA SER A 44 -21.91 -10.05 -4.00
C SER A 44 -22.24 -9.01 -2.92
N ALA A 45 -23.54 -8.78 -2.67
CA ALA A 45 -24.06 -7.91 -1.62
C ALA A 45 -23.59 -8.30 -0.21
N SER A 46 -23.74 -9.56 0.21
CA SER A 46 -23.32 -10.01 1.54
C SER A 46 -21.81 -9.86 1.73
N ARG A 47 -21.03 -10.12 0.68
CA ARG A 47 -19.57 -9.88 0.70
C ARG A 47 -19.24 -8.40 0.87
N ILE A 48 -19.93 -7.50 0.16
CA ILE A 48 -19.70 -6.05 0.27
C ILE A 48 -20.05 -5.56 1.69
N LEU A 49 -21.16 -6.02 2.26
CA LEU A 49 -21.55 -5.70 3.63
C LEU A 49 -20.49 -6.17 4.64
N GLN A 50 -20.03 -7.41 4.51
CA GLN A 50 -18.99 -7.94 5.39
C GLN A 50 -17.69 -7.15 5.30
N GLU A 51 -17.30 -6.76 4.09
CA GLU A 51 -16.12 -5.91 3.86
C GLU A 51 -16.29 -4.52 4.50
N ALA A 52 -17.47 -3.90 4.37
CA ALA A 52 -17.75 -2.60 5.01
C ALA A 52 -17.72 -2.69 6.55
N ILE A 53 -18.24 -3.77 7.14
CA ILE A 53 -18.14 -3.99 8.59
C ILE A 53 -16.67 -4.11 8.99
N THR A 54 -15.93 -4.98 8.30
CA THR A 54 -14.57 -5.36 8.69
C THR A 54 -13.57 -4.21 8.50
N VAL A 55 -13.74 -3.43 7.44
CA VAL A 55 -12.72 -2.47 6.97
C VAL A 55 -13.03 -1.06 7.44
N SER A 56 -14.28 -0.62 7.29
CA SER A 56 -14.69 0.75 7.65
C SER A 56 -15.35 0.86 9.01
N GLY A 57 -15.57 -0.26 9.72
CA GLY A 57 -16.30 -0.24 10.99
C GLY A 57 -17.79 0.03 10.84
N LEU A 58 -18.38 -0.30 9.68
CA LEU A 58 -19.83 -0.21 9.50
C LEU A 58 -20.50 -1.11 10.54
N LYS A 59 -21.44 -0.57 11.33
CA LYS A 59 -22.09 -1.36 12.38
C LYS A 59 -22.90 -2.51 11.77
N GLU A 60 -22.87 -3.67 12.42
CA GLU A 60 -23.50 -4.90 11.92
C GLU A 60 -25.03 -4.80 11.79
N ASP A 61 -25.69 -4.11 12.73
CA ASP A 61 -27.13 -3.85 12.71
C ASP A 61 -27.51 -3.01 11.50
N LEU A 62 -26.78 -1.91 11.26
CA LEU A 62 -26.97 -1.05 10.11
C LEU A 62 -26.69 -1.80 8.79
N ALA A 63 -25.66 -2.63 8.75
CA ALA A 63 -25.35 -3.46 7.59
C ALA A 63 -26.50 -4.46 7.29
N LYS A 64 -27.08 -5.09 8.31
CA LYS A 64 -28.25 -5.98 8.15
C LYS A 64 -29.47 -5.20 7.64
N ASP A 65 -29.71 -4.00 8.15
CA ASP A 65 -30.82 -3.16 7.72
C ASP A 65 -30.65 -2.70 6.25
N ILE A 66 -29.45 -2.29 5.86
CA ILE A 66 -29.14 -1.98 4.45
C ILE A 66 -29.39 -3.20 3.56
N GLY A 67 -28.91 -4.38 3.97
CA GLY A 67 -29.12 -5.63 3.23
C GLY A 67 -30.60 -5.92 2.98
N LYS A 68 -31.44 -5.80 4.01
CA LYS A 68 -32.90 -5.98 3.92
C LYS A 68 -33.57 -4.93 3.04
N GLN A 69 -33.24 -3.64 3.23
CA GLN A 69 -33.81 -2.54 2.46
C GLN A 69 -33.53 -2.66 0.95
N CYS A 70 -32.36 -3.19 0.61
CA CYS A 70 -31.95 -3.40 -0.78
C CYS A 70 -32.29 -4.78 -1.33
N GLU A 71 -33.00 -5.64 -0.58
CA GLU A 71 -33.25 -7.04 -0.94
C GLU A 71 -31.96 -7.79 -1.35
N TYR A 72 -30.82 -7.41 -0.76
CA TYR A 72 -29.48 -7.88 -1.10
C TYR A 72 -29.08 -7.71 -2.59
N GLU A 73 -29.60 -6.69 -3.26
CA GLU A 73 -29.10 -6.25 -4.57
C GLU A 73 -27.76 -5.50 -4.42
N GLU A 74 -26.76 -5.92 -5.19
CA GLU A 74 -25.36 -5.52 -5.02
C GLU A 74 -25.09 -4.02 -5.25
N ILE A 75 -25.74 -3.40 -6.24
CA ILE A 75 -25.56 -1.97 -6.55
C ILE A 75 -26.26 -1.11 -5.50
N CYS A 76 -27.49 -1.45 -5.10
CA CYS A 76 -28.24 -0.79 -4.06
C CYS A 76 -27.47 -0.81 -2.75
N VAL A 77 -27.01 -1.99 -2.32
CA VAL A 77 -26.19 -2.15 -1.11
C VAL A 77 -24.94 -1.28 -1.17
N ALA A 78 -24.19 -1.31 -2.27
CA ALA A 78 -22.99 -0.51 -2.41
C ALA A 78 -23.27 1.01 -2.35
N ARG A 79 -24.35 1.48 -2.98
CA ARG A 79 -24.72 2.90 -2.95
C ARG A 79 -25.16 3.34 -1.55
N LYS A 80 -25.93 2.52 -0.84
CA LYS A 80 -26.34 2.80 0.54
C LYS A 80 -25.16 2.82 1.51
N ILE A 81 -24.22 1.89 1.36
CA ILE A 81 -22.97 1.92 2.14
C ILE A 81 -22.20 3.22 1.88
N ALA A 82 -22.03 3.61 0.61
CA ALA A 82 -21.33 4.84 0.27
C ALA A 82 -22.02 6.09 0.83
N GLU A 83 -23.35 6.13 0.80
CA GLU A 83 -24.16 7.20 1.40
C GLU A 83 -23.93 7.31 2.92
N VAL A 84 -23.90 6.18 3.62
CA VAL A 84 -23.68 6.14 5.07
C VAL A 84 -22.26 6.51 5.47
N LEU A 85 -21.26 6.02 4.72
CA LEU A 85 -19.84 6.24 5.03
C LEU A 85 -19.33 7.61 4.57
N GLY A 86 -20.07 8.33 3.72
CA GLY A 86 -19.82 9.72 3.37
C GLY A 86 -18.65 9.93 2.40
N GLU A 87 -17.96 11.06 2.57
CA GLU A 87 -17.06 11.68 1.57
C GLU A 87 -15.98 10.73 0.99
N TYR A 88 -15.49 9.79 1.80
CA TYR A 88 -14.41 8.88 1.42
C TYR A 88 -14.89 7.54 0.86
N SER A 89 -16.20 7.33 0.79
CA SER A 89 -16.79 6.14 0.18
C SER A 89 -17.60 6.50 -1.05
N ASN A 90 -17.26 5.86 -2.17
CA ASN A 90 -17.92 6.11 -3.44
C ASN A 90 -18.02 4.85 -4.29
N VAL A 91 -19.12 4.73 -5.03
CA VAL A 91 -19.30 3.68 -6.03
C VAL A 91 -18.92 4.24 -7.39
N ILE A 92 -17.93 3.63 -8.04
CA ILE A 92 -17.46 4.03 -9.36
C ILE A 92 -17.79 2.97 -10.40
N ALA A 93 -18.25 3.43 -11.56
CA ALA A 93 -18.37 2.59 -12.74
C ALA A 93 -16.98 2.24 -13.29
N VAL A 94 -16.84 0.99 -13.67
CA VAL A 94 -15.64 0.38 -14.23
C VAL A 94 -15.95 0.10 -15.69
N ASN A 95 -15.47 0.96 -16.60
CA ASN A 95 -15.51 0.65 -18.03
C ASN A 95 -14.39 -0.36 -18.38
N SER A 96 -14.50 -1.05 -19.51
CA SER A 96 -13.46 -1.97 -20.00
C SER A 96 -12.08 -1.32 -20.04
N ARG A 97 -12.03 -0.04 -20.45
CA ARG A 97 -10.83 0.80 -20.46
C ARG A 97 -10.17 0.92 -19.08
N SER A 98 -10.94 0.96 -17.99
CA SER A 98 -10.47 1.11 -16.61
C SER A 98 -9.97 -0.21 -15.99
N ILE A 99 -10.46 -1.35 -16.49
CA ILE A 99 -9.90 -2.67 -16.16
C ILE A 99 -8.51 -2.79 -16.80
N ASP A 100 -8.42 -2.38 -18.07
CA ASP A 100 -7.15 -2.30 -18.78
C ASP A 100 -6.24 -1.24 -18.18
N GLU A 101 -6.72 -0.06 -17.76
CA GLU A 101 -5.92 0.92 -17.01
C GLU A 101 -5.40 0.39 -15.68
N ARG A 102 -6.09 -0.54 -15.00
CA ARG A 102 -5.54 -1.21 -13.81
C ARG A 102 -4.51 -2.27 -14.17
N ARG A 103 -4.72 -3.04 -15.25
CA ARG A 103 -3.71 -3.95 -15.79
C ARG A 103 -2.48 -3.19 -16.30
N LEU A 104 -2.70 -2.02 -16.90
CA LEU A 104 -1.70 -1.11 -17.41
C LEU A 104 -1.06 -0.33 -16.26
N ALA A 105 -1.75 0.10 -15.21
CA ALA A 105 -1.12 0.68 -14.01
C ALA A 105 -0.19 -0.32 -13.30
N LYS A 106 -0.42 -1.63 -13.53
CA LYS A 106 0.50 -2.70 -13.10
C LYS A 106 1.72 -2.85 -14.01
N ILE A 107 1.73 -2.27 -15.21
CA ILE A 107 2.78 -2.41 -16.25
C ILE A 107 3.46 -1.06 -16.58
N ASN A 108 2.75 0.05 -16.43
CA ASN A 108 3.15 1.41 -16.76
C ASN A 108 4.34 1.82 -15.91
N PRO A 109 5.28 2.56 -16.50
CA PRO A 109 6.39 3.10 -15.75
C PRO A 109 5.86 4.04 -14.65
N SER A 110 6.50 3.96 -13.50
CA SER A 110 6.27 4.87 -12.37
C SER A 110 6.96 6.21 -12.62
N ILE A 111 8.09 6.19 -13.34
CA ILE A 111 8.81 7.40 -13.75
C ILE A 111 8.35 7.82 -15.15
N LYS A 112 7.86 9.06 -15.28
CA LYS A 112 7.38 9.62 -16.56
C LYS A 112 8.53 10.20 -17.38
N ASN A 113 9.41 10.96 -16.74
CA ASN A 113 10.52 11.65 -17.38
C ASN A 113 11.78 11.55 -16.51
N ILE A 114 12.94 11.60 -17.17
CA ILE A 114 14.26 11.62 -16.53
C ILE A 114 15.09 12.71 -17.19
N TYR A 115 15.65 13.61 -16.40
CA TYR A 115 16.53 14.68 -16.85
C TYR A 115 17.86 14.59 -16.12
N THR A 116 18.96 14.83 -16.83
CA THR A 116 20.30 14.87 -16.25
C THR A 116 20.88 16.25 -16.50
N GLN A 117 21.16 17.00 -15.43
CA GLN A 117 21.73 18.33 -15.51
C GLN A 117 23.16 18.30 -14.97
N HIS A 118 24.09 18.93 -15.69
CA HIS A 118 25.48 19.13 -15.26
C HIS A 118 26.18 17.88 -14.66
N GLY A 119 25.91 16.69 -15.20
CA GLY A 119 26.58 15.41 -14.85
C GLY A 119 26.32 14.87 -13.44
N SER A 120 26.11 15.72 -12.44
CA SER A 120 26.01 15.37 -11.02
C SER A 120 24.57 15.42 -10.47
N ILE A 121 23.64 16.07 -11.19
CA ILE A 121 22.24 16.23 -10.78
C ILE A 121 21.34 15.37 -11.66
N LYS A 122 20.54 14.51 -11.01
CA LYS A 122 19.51 13.70 -11.69
C LYS A 122 18.13 14.14 -11.24
N THR A 123 17.26 14.46 -12.19
CA THR A 123 15.84 14.70 -11.92
C THR A 123 15.01 13.55 -12.47
N ILE A 124 14.07 13.05 -11.66
CA ILE A 124 13.03 12.12 -12.11
C ILE A 124 11.66 12.74 -11.86
N GLN A 125 10.73 12.54 -12.78
CA GLN A 125 9.32 12.82 -12.55
C GLN A 125 8.64 11.51 -12.14
N LEU A 126 8.42 11.34 -10.85
CA LEU A 126 7.78 10.15 -10.29
C LEU A 126 6.28 10.39 -10.25
N ASP A 127 5.54 9.81 -11.20
CA ASP A 127 4.11 10.04 -11.43
C ASP A 127 3.22 9.24 -10.47
N ARG A 128 3.69 8.09 -9.98
CA ARG A 128 2.92 7.17 -9.13
C ARG A 128 3.81 6.15 -8.41
N PHE A 129 3.27 5.53 -7.37
CA PHE A 129 3.88 4.34 -6.75
C PHE A 129 3.32 3.04 -7.36
N GLY A 130 3.88 2.67 -8.52
CA GLY A 130 3.53 1.45 -9.25
C GLY A 130 4.35 0.21 -8.85
N ARG A 131 4.06 -0.93 -9.49
CA ARG A 131 4.71 -2.22 -9.17
C ARG A 131 6.25 -2.20 -9.30
N LYS A 132 6.77 -1.43 -10.27
CA LYS A 132 8.20 -1.35 -10.60
C LYS A 132 8.89 -0.14 -9.98
N ALA A 133 8.17 0.69 -9.21
CA ALA A 133 8.67 1.99 -8.75
C ALA A 133 10.01 1.87 -8.02
N GLU A 134 10.16 0.92 -7.09
CA GLU A 134 11.41 0.70 -6.35
C GLU A 134 12.60 0.46 -7.29
N TRP A 135 12.44 -0.45 -8.26
CA TRP A 135 13.50 -0.76 -9.21
C TRP A 135 13.79 0.39 -10.19
N GLU A 136 12.75 1.06 -10.70
CA GLU A 136 12.90 2.18 -11.63
C GLU A 136 13.63 3.36 -10.97
N VAL A 137 13.26 3.71 -9.73
CA VAL A 137 13.88 4.79 -8.97
C VAL A 137 15.32 4.44 -8.62
N ALA A 138 15.57 3.23 -8.10
CA ALA A 138 16.93 2.78 -7.79
C ALA A 138 17.84 2.84 -9.03
N LYS A 139 17.35 2.34 -10.17
CA LYS A 139 18.11 2.35 -11.42
C LYS A 139 18.37 3.77 -11.94
N ALA A 140 17.38 4.66 -11.86
CA ALA A 140 17.49 6.01 -12.40
C ALA A 140 18.43 6.92 -11.59
N LEU A 141 18.45 6.74 -10.27
CA LEU A 141 19.14 7.64 -9.33
C LEU A 141 20.49 7.11 -8.83
N LYS A 142 20.82 5.83 -9.07
CA LYS A 142 22.10 5.25 -8.64
C LYS A 142 23.29 6.02 -9.23
N GLY A 143 24.25 6.37 -8.36
CA GLY A 143 25.50 7.02 -8.74
C GLY A 143 25.43 8.55 -8.86
N PHE A 144 24.28 9.17 -8.59
CA PHE A 144 24.14 10.63 -8.56
C PHE A 144 24.29 11.15 -7.14
N LYS A 145 24.96 12.30 -6.97
CA LYS A 145 25.14 12.94 -5.66
C LYS A 145 23.91 13.75 -5.27
N THR A 146 23.32 14.45 -6.22
CA THR A 146 22.15 15.30 -6.00
C THR A 146 21.00 14.77 -6.86
N VAL A 147 19.85 14.56 -6.24
CA VAL A 147 18.66 14.03 -6.89
C VAL A 147 17.46 14.92 -6.64
N ILE A 148 16.69 15.16 -7.70
CA ILE A 148 15.44 15.91 -7.66
C ILE A 148 14.32 14.93 -8.02
N ILE A 149 13.33 14.79 -7.15
CA ILE A 149 12.17 13.95 -7.37
C ILE A 149 10.97 14.88 -7.50
N ASP A 150 10.50 15.03 -8.74
CA ASP A 150 9.32 15.82 -9.05
C ASP A 150 8.05 14.99 -8.80
N LEU A 151 7.30 15.39 -7.78
CA LEU A 151 6.04 14.79 -7.32
C LEU A 151 4.83 15.67 -7.63
N ARG A 152 4.99 16.75 -8.41
CA ARG A 152 3.93 17.75 -8.59
C ARG A 152 2.63 17.17 -9.15
N GLU A 153 2.71 16.13 -9.98
CA GLU A 153 1.52 15.46 -10.55
C GLU A 153 1.24 14.10 -9.89
N ASN A 154 1.95 13.75 -8.80
CA ASN A 154 1.85 12.46 -8.14
C ASN A 154 0.73 12.42 -7.12
N VAL A 155 -0.40 11.82 -7.50
CA VAL A 155 -1.58 11.62 -6.63
C VAL A 155 -1.47 10.41 -5.69
N GLY A 156 -0.27 9.85 -5.55
CA GLY A 156 0.04 8.72 -4.69
C GLY A 156 0.11 7.38 -5.44
N GLY A 157 -0.58 6.37 -4.90
CA GLY A 157 -0.52 5.00 -5.40
C GLY A 157 -0.44 3.97 -4.28
N ASP A 158 0.06 2.79 -4.60
CA ASP A 158 0.12 1.66 -3.67
C ASP A 158 1.07 1.98 -2.51
N LEU A 159 0.53 2.01 -1.29
CA LEU A 159 1.26 2.30 -0.07
C LEU A 159 2.46 1.36 0.12
N SER A 160 2.30 0.07 -0.14
CA SER A 160 3.38 -0.91 -0.01
C SER A 160 4.52 -0.64 -0.98
N ARG A 161 4.21 -0.13 -2.18
CA ARG A 161 5.22 0.27 -3.17
C ARG A 161 5.90 1.56 -2.77
N MET A 162 5.16 2.51 -2.22
CA MET A 162 5.74 3.73 -1.66
C MET A 162 6.74 3.42 -0.55
N ILE A 163 6.39 2.57 0.43
CA ILE A 163 7.29 2.16 1.51
C ILE A 163 8.60 1.59 0.96
N ARG A 164 8.51 0.77 -0.10
CA ARG A 164 9.69 0.21 -0.79
C ARG A 164 10.54 1.27 -1.47
N VAL A 165 9.92 2.28 -2.09
CA VAL A 165 10.67 3.41 -2.67
C VAL A 165 11.32 4.25 -1.57
N ALA A 166 10.62 4.51 -0.46
CA ALA A 166 11.16 5.24 0.69
C ALA A 166 12.36 4.52 1.31
N ALA A 167 12.33 3.20 1.36
CA ALA A 167 13.44 2.38 1.85
C ALA A 167 14.75 2.61 1.08
N LEU A 168 14.69 2.98 -0.21
CA LEU A 168 15.88 3.29 -0.99
C LEU A 168 16.69 4.43 -0.37
N PHE A 169 16.02 5.42 0.23
CA PHE A 169 16.65 6.62 0.77
C PHE A 169 16.83 6.58 2.28
N ILE A 170 15.94 5.88 2.99
CA ILE A 170 15.91 5.86 4.47
C ILE A 170 16.65 4.65 5.04
N GLY A 171 16.66 3.53 4.31
CA GLY A 171 17.11 2.24 4.83
C GLY A 171 16.13 1.67 5.87
N PRO A 172 16.49 0.57 6.54
CA PRO A 172 15.63 -0.06 7.55
C PRO A 172 15.33 0.90 8.71
N LYS A 173 14.04 1.11 8.99
CA LYS A 173 13.60 1.97 10.10
C LYS A 173 12.43 1.33 10.82
N LYS A 174 12.56 1.16 12.13
CA LYS A 174 11.45 0.68 12.98
C LYS A 174 10.48 1.81 13.31
N ASN A 175 9.18 1.49 13.38
CA ASN A 175 8.12 2.41 13.79
C ASN A 175 8.15 3.75 13.02
N ALA A 176 8.26 3.69 11.70
CA ALA A 176 8.41 4.89 10.87
C ALA A 176 7.13 5.73 10.81
N PHE A 177 5.96 5.09 10.81
CA PHE A 177 4.64 5.73 10.91
C PHE A 177 3.61 4.72 11.44
N ILE A 178 2.40 5.17 11.71
CA ILE A 178 1.30 4.34 12.23
C ILE A 178 0.18 4.28 11.19
N ILE A 179 -0.42 3.11 10.99
CA ILE A 179 -1.73 2.97 10.37
C ILE A 179 -2.75 2.83 11.48
N LYS A 180 -3.69 3.77 11.54
CA LYS A 180 -4.84 3.71 12.44
C LYS A 180 -6.07 3.30 11.64
N SER A 181 -6.63 2.16 12.00
CA SER A 181 -7.89 1.68 11.45
C SER A 181 -9.00 1.72 12.50
N HIS A 182 -10.21 1.33 12.13
CA HIS A 182 -11.29 1.17 13.10
C HIS A 182 -10.99 0.09 14.18
N ASN A 183 -10.31 -1.00 13.80
CA ASN A 183 -10.16 -2.18 14.68
C ASN A 183 -8.79 -2.24 15.38
N TYR A 184 -7.77 -1.62 14.80
CA TYR A 184 -6.40 -1.73 15.29
C TYR A 184 -5.53 -0.54 14.86
N ASN A 185 -4.47 -0.34 15.62
CA ASN A 185 -3.36 0.55 15.25
C ASN A 185 -2.11 -0.31 15.03
N GLU A 186 -1.43 -0.08 13.91
CA GLU A 186 -0.24 -0.83 13.52
C GLU A 186 0.92 0.13 13.28
N SER A 187 2.03 -0.09 13.97
CA SER A 187 3.30 0.58 13.65
C SER A 187 3.92 -0.06 12.41
N ILE A 188 4.26 0.77 11.43
CA ILE A 188 4.83 0.31 10.16
C ILE A 188 6.33 0.56 10.14
N ASP A 189 7.07 -0.48 9.76
CA ASP A 189 8.50 -0.42 9.55
C ASP A 189 8.83 -0.12 8.08
N ILE A 190 9.92 0.61 7.87
CA ILE A 190 10.59 0.67 6.57
C ILE A 190 11.52 -0.54 6.45
N PRO A 191 11.38 -1.38 5.41
CA PRO A 191 12.17 -2.59 5.25
C PRO A 191 13.56 -2.31 4.70
N THR A 192 14.41 -3.33 4.64
CA THR A 192 15.64 -3.29 3.86
C THR A 192 15.34 -3.10 2.36
N PRO A 193 15.98 -2.13 1.69
CA PRO A 193 15.76 -1.90 0.26
C PRO A 193 16.52 -2.90 -0.63
N ILE A 194 16.14 -2.97 -1.90
CA ILE A 194 16.95 -3.67 -2.92
C ILE A 194 18.31 -3.02 -3.17
N TYR A 195 18.41 -1.71 -2.92
CA TYR A 195 19.62 -0.92 -3.06
C TYR A 195 19.47 0.34 -2.20
N TYR A 196 20.51 0.67 -1.44
CA TYR A 196 20.50 1.86 -0.60
C TYR A 196 21.15 3.03 -1.35
N LEU A 197 20.38 4.08 -1.60
CA LEU A 197 20.78 5.35 -2.21
C LEU A 197 21.33 6.30 -1.14
N ASP A 198 22.41 5.86 -0.48
CA ASP A 198 23.00 6.59 0.63
C ASP A 198 23.69 7.89 0.20
N ASN A 199 23.77 8.85 1.12
CA ASN A 199 24.51 10.11 0.98
C ASN A 199 24.13 10.96 -0.24
N GLN A 200 22.88 10.87 -0.70
CA GLN A 200 22.34 11.76 -1.73
C GLN A 200 21.78 13.04 -1.10
N GLU A 201 22.03 14.18 -1.73
CA GLU A 201 21.27 15.40 -1.49
C GLU A 201 19.93 15.30 -2.22
N ILE A 202 18.83 15.27 -1.47
CA ILE A 202 17.48 14.99 -2.02
C ILE A 202 16.64 16.26 -2.00
N ILE A 203 16.06 16.60 -3.15
CA ILE A 203 15.07 17.67 -3.30
C ILE A 203 13.77 17.06 -3.81
N LEU A 204 12.66 17.32 -3.12
CA LEU A 204 11.32 16.93 -3.53
C LEU A 204 10.57 18.16 -4.04
N ILE A 205 10.05 18.10 -5.27
CA ILE A 205 9.18 19.15 -5.80
C ILE A 205 7.73 18.70 -5.61
N ILE A 206 6.98 19.45 -4.80
CA ILE A 206 5.59 19.14 -4.43
C ILE A 206 4.63 20.21 -4.96
N SER A 207 3.37 19.86 -5.13
CA SER A 207 2.31 20.80 -5.50
C SER A 207 1.00 20.49 -4.80
N ARG A 208 0.00 21.36 -5.01
CA ARG A 208 -1.40 21.13 -4.59
C ARG A 208 -2.02 19.82 -5.07
N LYS A 209 -1.49 19.20 -6.13
CA LYS A 209 -1.95 17.90 -6.64
C LYS A 209 -1.22 16.71 -6.03
N THR A 210 -0.10 16.95 -5.34
CA THR A 210 0.61 15.88 -4.64
C THR A 210 -0.30 15.36 -3.52
N ALA A 211 -0.55 14.05 -3.48
CA ALA A 211 -1.58 13.50 -2.60
C ALA A 211 -1.26 12.10 -2.04
N SER A 212 -1.88 11.74 -0.93
CA SER A 212 -1.93 10.37 -0.40
C SER A 212 -0.52 9.80 -0.14
N SER A 213 -0.20 8.62 -0.66
CA SER A 213 1.13 8.00 -0.51
C SER A 213 2.28 8.95 -0.89
N ALA A 214 2.10 9.91 -1.80
CA ALA A 214 3.15 10.88 -2.15
C ALA A 214 3.40 11.92 -1.04
N GLU A 215 2.37 12.30 -0.29
CA GLU A 215 2.51 13.17 0.88
C GLU A 215 3.25 12.45 2.01
N LEU A 216 2.85 11.20 2.26
CA LEU A 216 3.54 10.34 3.23
C LEU A 216 5.02 10.14 2.86
N PHE A 217 5.29 9.82 1.59
CA PHE A 217 6.66 9.71 1.07
C PHE A 217 7.46 10.99 1.34
N SER A 218 6.87 12.15 1.07
CA SER A 218 7.53 13.45 1.24
C SER A 218 7.92 13.70 2.69
N ILE A 219 7.02 13.43 3.64
CA ILE A 219 7.31 13.60 5.08
C ILE A 219 8.35 12.59 5.56
N LEU A 220 8.24 11.32 5.16
CA LEU A 220 9.20 10.29 5.55
C LEU A 220 10.62 10.65 5.08
N LEU A 221 10.77 11.13 3.85
CA LEU A 221 12.06 11.56 3.32
C LEU A 221 12.56 12.84 3.99
N ARG A 222 11.69 13.83 4.23
CA ARG A 222 12.06 15.03 5.00
C ARG A 222 12.63 14.65 6.36
N ARG A 223 11.91 13.78 7.08
CA ARG A 223 12.22 13.37 8.45
C ARG A 223 13.45 12.48 8.57
N TYR A 224 13.57 11.47 7.70
CA TYR A 224 14.54 10.40 7.88
C TYR A 224 15.68 10.43 6.87
N ALA A 225 15.52 11.11 5.74
CA ALA A 225 16.53 11.24 4.69
C ALA A 225 16.97 12.70 4.47
N GLN A 226 16.56 13.64 5.33
CA GLN A 226 16.90 15.06 5.26
C GLN A 226 16.58 15.70 3.90
N ALA A 227 15.55 15.20 3.22
CA ALA A 227 15.13 15.74 1.94
C ALA A 227 14.53 17.14 2.09
N LYS A 228 14.87 18.04 1.18
CA LYS A 228 14.29 19.39 1.12
C LYS A 228 13.03 19.39 0.25
N LEU A 229 11.92 19.91 0.77
CA LEU A 229 10.65 20.06 0.04
C LEU A 229 10.56 21.48 -0.53
N VAL A 230 10.25 21.59 -1.81
CA VAL A 230 10.05 22.87 -2.51
C VAL A 230 8.77 22.83 -3.34
N GLY A 231 8.10 23.98 -3.47
CA GLY A 231 6.89 24.12 -4.29
C GLY A 231 5.72 24.67 -3.50
N GLU A 232 4.56 24.00 -3.58
CA GLU A 232 3.32 24.43 -2.92
C GLU A 232 2.85 23.40 -1.89
N LYS A 233 1.99 23.84 -0.96
CA LYS A 233 1.27 22.96 -0.04
C LYS A 233 0.53 21.85 -0.80
N THR A 234 0.60 20.62 -0.29
CA THR A 234 -0.05 19.44 -0.89
C THR A 234 -1.54 19.34 -0.58
N GLN A 235 -2.19 18.27 -1.06
CA GLN A 235 -3.66 18.13 -1.02
C GLN A 235 -4.25 17.95 0.39
N GLY A 236 -3.57 17.24 1.27
CA GLY A 236 -4.05 16.94 2.63
C GLY A 236 -4.73 15.58 2.79
N LYS A 237 -4.31 14.55 2.04
CA LYS A 237 -5.02 13.28 1.98
C LYS A 237 -4.30 12.19 2.77
N ASN A 238 -4.77 11.90 3.98
CA ASN A 238 -4.16 10.85 4.84
C ASN A 238 -4.95 9.54 4.93
N GLU A 239 -6.08 9.43 4.21
CA GLU A 239 -6.97 8.29 4.30
C GLU A 239 -6.48 7.10 3.46
N LEU A 240 -6.60 5.91 4.04
CA LEU A 240 -6.39 4.63 3.39
C LEU A 240 -7.73 4.09 2.92
N LEU A 241 -7.81 3.74 1.64
CA LEU A 241 -9.04 3.22 1.04
C LEU A 241 -8.83 1.77 0.57
N LYS A 242 -9.79 0.90 0.87
CA LYS A 242 -9.89 -0.43 0.26
C LYS A 242 -10.90 -0.38 -0.88
N VAL A 243 -10.47 -0.72 -2.09
CA VAL A 243 -11.36 -0.80 -3.25
C VAL A 243 -11.92 -2.22 -3.37
N VAL A 244 -13.22 -2.38 -3.17
CA VAL A 244 -13.92 -3.65 -3.21
C VAL A 244 -14.73 -3.76 -4.51
N PRO A 245 -14.63 -4.87 -5.27
CA PRO A 245 -15.53 -5.13 -6.39
C PRO A 245 -16.96 -5.21 -5.91
N VAL A 246 -17.86 -4.47 -6.55
CA VAL A 246 -19.30 -4.67 -6.40
C VAL A 246 -19.72 -5.78 -7.35
N ASN A 247 -19.42 -5.58 -8.65
CA ASN A 247 -19.56 -6.58 -9.70
C ASN A 247 -18.55 -6.30 -10.83
N ASN A 248 -18.76 -6.88 -12.01
CA ASN A 248 -17.87 -6.68 -13.17
C ASN A 248 -17.84 -5.23 -13.70
N ARG A 249 -18.83 -4.40 -13.35
CA ARG A 249 -18.99 -3.02 -13.84
C ARG A 249 -18.85 -1.96 -12.75
N PHE A 250 -18.83 -2.34 -11.47
CA PHE A 250 -18.83 -1.38 -10.37
C PHE A 250 -17.86 -1.78 -9.27
N ARG A 251 -17.30 -0.78 -8.60
CA ARG A 251 -16.46 -0.93 -7.41
C ARG A 251 -16.85 0.11 -6.38
N ILE A 252 -16.67 -0.22 -5.11
CA ILE A 252 -16.85 0.69 -3.99
C ILE A 252 -15.50 0.93 -3.32
N SER A 253 -15.19 2.19 -2.99
CA SER A 253 -14.09 2.54 -2.10
C SER A 253 -14.61 2.54 -0.67
N LEU A 254 -13.93 1.84 0.22
CA LEU A 254 -14.24 1.80 1.66
C LEU A 254 -13.10 2.44 2.44
N PRO A 255 -13.37 3.37 3.36
CA PRO A 255 -12.36 3.85 4.30
C PRO A 255 -11.82 2.69 5.12
N ALA A 256 -10.51 2.49 5.11
CA ALA A 256 -9.81 1.43 5.84
C ALA A 256 -9.04 1.97 7.04
N GLY A 257 -8.84 3.28 7.11
CA GLY A 257 -8.08 3.94 8.16
C GLY A 257 -7.37 5.18 7.65
N GLU A 258 -6.39 5.62 8.41
CA GLU A 258 -5.53 6.77 8.12
C GLU A 258 -4.08 6.43 8.48
N PHE A 259 -3.12 7.03 7.77
CA PHE A 259 -1.73 6.99 8.19
C PHE A 259 -1.40 8.23 9.03
N LEU A 260 -0.66 8.02 10.11
CA LEU A 260 -0.29 9.03 11.08
C LEU A 260 1.22 9.04 11.27
N ILE A 261 1.78 10.24 11.35
CA ILE A 261 3.18 10.46 11.69
C ILE A 261 3.23 11.30 12.97
N PHE A 262 3.94 10.81 13.99
CA PHE A 262 4.03 11.54 15.26
C PHE A 262 4.57 12.96 15.06
N GLY A 263 3.81 13.97 15.49
CA GLY A 263 4.18 15.38 15.40
C GLY A 263 3.98 16.03 14.02
N GLU A 264 3.33 15.36 13.08
CA GLU A 264 3.02 15.92 11.75
C GLU A 264 1.52 15.75 11.47
N ASP A 265 0.87 16.83 11.07
CA ASP A 265 -0.52 16.79 10.60
C ASP A 265 -0.54 16.83 9.07
N ILE A 266 -1.02 15.75 8.47
CA ILE A 266 -1.10 15.57 7.01
C ILE A 266 -2.49 15.94 6.52
N SER A 267 -3.51 16.01 7.38
CA SER A 267 -4.90 16.22 6.97
C SER A 267 -5.15 17.60 6.33
N ASP A 268 -4.29 18.57 6.62
CA ASP A 268 -4.31 19.90 6.00
C ASP A 268 -3.28 20.04 4.87
N GLY A 269 -2.49 19.00 4.59
CA GLY A 269 -1.45 18.99 3.55
C GLY A 269 -0.06 19.38 4.07
N VAL A 270 0.96 18.87 3.40
CA VAL A 270 2.38 19.06 3.70
C VAL A 270 2.85 20.39 3.16
N LEU A 271 3.44 21.21 4.03
CA LEU A 271 4.10 22.46 3.64
C LEU A 271 5.52 22.21 3.12
N PRO A 272 5.98 22.95 2.10
CA PRO A 272 7.39 22.99 1.71
C PRO A 272 8.26 23.63 2.80
N ASP A 273 9.58 23.45 2.69
CA ASP A 273 10.58 24.00 3.63
C ASP A 273 10.96 25.46 3.32
#